data_AF-M6V575-F1
#
_entry.id   AF-M6V575-F1
#
_cell.length_a   1.000
_cell.length_b   1.000
_cell.length_c   1.000
_cell.angle_alpha   90.00
_cell.angle_beta   90.00
_cell.angle_gamma   90.00
#
_symmetry.space_group_name_H-M   'P 1'
#
loop_
_entity.id
_entity.type
_entity.pdbx_description
1 polymer ?
#
loop_
_entity_poly.entity_id
_entity_poly.type
_entity_poly.pdbx_seq_one_letter_code
_entity_poly.pdbx_strand_id
1 'polypeptide(L)'
;MESFKDEILFEIGELETKRNKDPMIVLKKIKAYDYGDLYHYKISKKYNPNWEDYNSFINDLYRKYLDAVFEILEKNDNSLKEEIKNFAFGFTNIKDNLYIILSRLADDESFSILLEESWKILEIKTDYYVDVVPILCLLKLYGIEKYKKQIRDFLLNSFEYAREYALKNRKYDYLRDNLNSDIYLVISQGIFSLNKGDREEYSDLLLNAYRFASAEERSYSMNQVSGYIALYLTAFSRIIEIDVLDKSIAITGKNYQENKFVFQTRYAKWYLEKNGSEALKFLKDCKFYDQLGYIAALFADLDYKDALPVLEEKMKAIKDPIVLEIFLEAITRLKSQTSMPESQNRMIWMFENVSATQRILGASSDSVFLKKAQEKANVEDQLWEADQE
;
A
#
# COMPACT_ATOMS: atom_id res chain seq x y z
N MET A 1 16.83 -26.87 20.73
CA MET A 1 16.07 -25.81 20.05
C MET A 1 17.09 -24.79 19.63
N GLU A 2 17.21 -24.55 18.33
CA GLU A 2 18.33 -23.78 17.75
C GLU A 2 17.96 -22.30 17.64
N SER A 3 16.67 -21.97 17.58
CA SER A 3 16.16 -20.60 17.56
C SER A 3 15.02 -20.37 18.56
N PHE A 4 14.75 -19.10 18.87
CA PHE A 4 13.56 -18.72 19.65
C PHE A 4 12.25 -19.01 18.91
N LYS A 5 12.28 -19.01 17.57
CA LYS A 5 11.13 -19.41 16.74
C LYS A 5 10.76 -20.86 16.99
N ASP A 6 11.74 -21.75 17.13
CA ASP A 6 11.50 -23.15 17.45
C ASP A 6 10.80 -23.27 18.82
N GLU A 7 11.24 -22.51 19.83
CA GLU A 7 10.64 -22.49 21.17
C GLU A 7 9.16 -22.12 21.11
N ILE A 8 8.82 -21.07 20.35
CA ILE A 8 7.44 -20.67 20.13
C ILE A 8 6.64 -21.78 19.43
N LEU A 9 7.18 -22.38 18.35
CA LEU A 9 6.49 -23.45 17.63
C LEU A 9 6.23 -24.68 18.50
N PHE A 10 7.19 -25.04 19.37
CA PHE A 10 7.03 -26.14 20.31
C PHE A 10 5.94 -25.84 21.34
N GLU A 11 5.98 -24.67 21.97
CA GLU A 11 4.96 -24.26 22.95
C GLU A 11 3.56 -24.19 22.33
N ILE A 12 3.45 -23.71 21.08
CA ILE A 12 2.20 -23.70 20.32
C ILE A 12 1.73 -25.14 20.05
N GLY A 13 2.62 -26.03 19.59
CA GLY A 13 2.28 -27.44 19.31
C GLY A 13 1.83 -28.21 20.57
N GLU A 14 2.39 -27.90 21.74
CA GLU A 14 1.91 -28.45 23.01
C GLU A 14 0.49 -27.95 23.37
N LEU A 15 0.17 -26.70 23.07
CA LEU A 15 -1.17 -26.16 23.30
C LEU A 15 -2.22 -26.77 22.37
N GLU A 16 -1.86 -26.98 21.10
CA GLU A 16 -2.73 -27.62 20.11
C GLU A 16 -3.13 -29.06 20.51
N THR A 17 -2.22 -29.77 21.17
CA THR A 17 -2.41 -31.17 21.58
C THR A 17 -3.15 -31.32 22.91
N LYS A 18 -2.97 -30.41 23.88
CA LYS A 18 -3.47 -30.56 25.25
C LYS A 18 -4.88 -29.98 25.51
N ARG A 19 -5.40 -29.05 24.69
CA ARG A 19 -6.62 -28.27 25.05
C ARG A 19 -7.67 -28.16 23.93
N ASN A 20 -8.16 -29.29 23.43
CA ASN A 20 -9.28 -29.37 22.48
C ASN A 20 -9.18 -28.48 21.22
N LYS A 21 -7.97 -28.03 20.85
CA LYS A 21 -7.71 -27.14 19.71
C LYS A 21 -8.44 -25.79 19.78
N ASP A 22 -8.70 -25.23 20.96
CA ASP A 22 -9.26 -23.86 21.04
C ASP A 22 -8.23 -22.84 20.53
N PRO A 23 -8.44 -22.23 19.34
CA PRO A 23 -7.48 -21.33 18.74
C PRO A 23 -7.35 -20.03 19.54
N MET A 24 -8.31 -19.67 20.39
CA MET A 24 -8.26 -18.47 21.22
C MET A 24 -7.16 -18.54 22.29
N ILE A 25 -6.90 -19.73 22.83
CA ILE A 25 -5.81 -19.96 23.79
C ILE A 25 -4.45 -19.77 23.11
N VAL A 26 -4.32 -20.30 21.90
CA VAL A 26 -3.08 -20.17 21.11
C VAL A 26 -2.87 -18.71 20.72
N LEU A 27 -3.92 -17.99 20.32
CA LEU A 27 -3.85 -16.57 19.99
C LEU A 27 -3.43 -15.71 21.19
N LYS A 28 -3.95 -15.99 22.39
CA LYS A 28 -3.52 -15.36 23.65
C LYS A 28 -2.05 -15.63 23.95
N LYS A 29 -1.57 -16.84 23.64
CA LYS A 29 -0.16 -17.20 23.81
C LYS A 29 0.74 -16.45 22.82
N ILE A 30 0.36 -16.38 21.55
CA ILE A 30 1.09 -15.63 20.52
C ILE A 30 1.22 -14.16 20.92
N LYS A 31 0.11 -13.54 21.35
CA LYS A 31 0.11 -12.16 21.85
C LYS A 31 1.01 -11.95 23.07
N ALA A 32 1.24 -12.95 23.91
CA ALA A 32 2.20 -12.80 25.02
C ALA A 32 3.62 -12.47 24.52
N TYR A 33 3.97 -12.89 23.30
CA TYR A 33 5.24 -12.57 22.66
C TYR A 33 5.27 -11.20 21.96
N ASP A 34 4.12 -10.50 21.89
CA ASP A 34 3.97 -9.12 21.41
C ASP A 34 4.33 -8.06 22.50
N TYR A 35 4.38 -8.46 23.78
CA TYR A 35 4.70 -7.57 24.89
C TYR A 35 6.17 -7.13 24.93
N GLY A 36 6.53 -6.16 24.08
CA GLY A 36 7.57 -5.13 24.27
C GLY A 36 8.93 -5.55 24.84
N ASP A 37 9.64 -4.56 25.40
CA ASP A 37 11.03 -4.63 25.90
C ASP A 37 11.35 -5.87 26.75
N LEU A 38 10.36 -6.44 27.43
CA LEU A 38 10.53 -7.54 28.38
C LEU A 38 10.86 -8.88 27.69
N TYR A 39 10.25 -9.15 26.53
CA TYR A 39 10.64 -10.29 25.70
C TYR A 39 11.79 -9.91 24.77
N HIS A 40 11.83 -8.69 24.25
CA HIS A 40 12.96 -8.21 23.44
C HIS A 40 14.30 -8.43 24.14
N TYR A 41 14.42 -7.98 25.39
CA TYR A 41 15.63 -8.18 26.20
C TYR A 41 15.97 -9.66 26.40
N LYS A 42 14.98 -10.51 26.71
CA LYS A 42 15.19 -11.94 26.94
C LYS A 42 15.64 -12.67 25.67
N ILE A 43 15.07 -12.32 24.52
CA ILE A 43 15.37 -12.92 23.23
C ILE A 43 16.74 -12.44 22.74
N SER A 44 17.02 -11.13 22.77
CA SER A 44 18.33 -10.56 22.40
C SER A 44 19.46 -11.18 23.21
N LYS A 45 19.25 -11.42 24.51
CA LYS A 45 20.27 -11.99 25.39
C LYS A 45 20.65 -13.43 25.03
N LYS A 46 19.76 -14.19 24.39
CA LYS A 46 19.94 -15.63 24.15
C LYS A 46 20.08 -16.00 22.67
N TYR A 47 19.47 -15.26 21.73
CA TYR A 47 19.34 -15.71 20.33
C TYR A 47 19.81 -14.71 19.27
N ASN A 48 20.20 -13.48 19.62
CA ASN A 48 20.57 -12.40 18.68
C ASN A 48 19.69 -12.38 17.39
N PRO A 49 18.36 -12.23 17.51
CA PRO A 49 17.43 -12.43 16.41
C PRO A 49 17.55 -11.33 15.36
N ASN A 50 17.31 -11.69 14.09
CA ASN A 50 16.87 -10.70 13.12
C ASN A 50 15.42 -10.31 13.46
N TRP A 51 15.21 -9.06 13.85
CA TRP A 51 13.91 -8.56 14.33
C TRP A 51 12.85 -8.47 13.23
N GLU A 52 13.24 -8.19 12.00
CA GLU A 52 12.31 -8.12 10.87
C GLU A 52 11.77 -9.52 10.55
N ASP A 53 12.66 -10.50 10.46
CA ASP A 53 12.31 -11.92 10.26
C ASP A 53 11.52 -12.50 11.46
N TYR A 54 11.81 -12.06 12.68
CA TYR A 54 11.03 -12.44 13.86
C TYR A 54 9.61 -11.84 13.84
N ASN A 55 9.48 -10.54 13.54
CA ASN A 55 8.18 -9.86 13.47
C ASN A 55 7.31 -10.45 12.36
N SER A 56 7.90 -10.75 11.19
CA SER A 56 7.19 -11.45 10.11
C SER A 56 6.65 -12.80 10.58
N PHE A 57 7.49 -13.60 11.23
CA PHE A 57 7.09 -14.92 11.76
C PHE A 57 5.95 -14.83 12.79
N ILE A 58 6.03 -13.90 13.75
CA ILE A 58 4.95 -13.70 14.74
C ILE A 58 3.66 -13.26 14.07
N ASN A 59 3.73 -12.34 13.10
CA ASN A 59 2.56 -11.87 12.36
C ASN A 59 1.91 -13.00 11.53
N ASP A 60 2.70 -13.90 10.94
CA ASP A 60 2.19 -15.05 10.20
C ASP A 60 1.46 -16.04 11.11
N LEU A 61 2.04 -16.35 12.27
CA LEU A 61 1.36 -17.16 13.29
C LEU A 61 0.08 -16.48 13.75
N TYR A 62 0.13 -15.18 14.03
CA TYR A 62 -1.01 -14.41 14.47
C TYR A 62 -2.17 -14.48 13.47
N ARG A 63 -1.90 -14.23 12.19
CA ARG A 63 -2.89 -14.33 11.10
C ARG A 63 -3.51 -15.72 11.04
N LYS A 64 -2.69 -16.77 11.04
CA LYS A 64 -3.15 -18.16 10.99
C LYS A 64 -4.16 -18.48 12.10
N TYR A 65 -3.84 -18.17 13.36
CA TYR A 65 -4.74 -18.51 14.47
C TYR A 65 -5.91 -17.54 14.59
N LEU A 66 -5.74 -16.28 14.16
CA LEU A 66 -6.85 -15.35 14.10
C LEU A 66 -7.91 -15.84 13.09
N ASP A 67 -7.50 -16.34 11.93
CA ASP A 67 -8.41 -16.94 10.95
C ASP A 67 -9.17 -18.13 11.53
N ALA A 68 -8.47 -19.03 12.24
CA ALA A 68 -9.12 -20.15 12.91
C ALA A 68 -10.14 -19.71 13.98
N VAL A 69 -9.87 -18.64 14.74
CA VAL A 69 -10.82 -18.08 15.71
C VAL A 69 -12.08 -17.54 15.02
N PHE A 70 -11.92 -16.79 13.92
CA PHE A 70 -13.06 -16.22 13.19
C PHE A 70 -13.87 -17.26 12.43
N GLU A 71 -13.26 -18.35 11.93
CA GLU A 71 -14.01 -19.49 11.37
C GLU A 71 -14.93 -20.17 12.40
N ILE A 72 -14.55 -20.16 13.68
CA ILE A 72 -15.40 -20.64 14.77
C ILE A 72 -16.51 -19.62 15.07
N LEU A 73 -16.18 -18.33 15.02
CA LEU A 73 -17.14 -17.24 15.25
C LEU A 73 -18.28 -17.25 14.21
N GLU A 74 -17.98 -17.48 12.93
CA GLU A 74 -18.99 -17.61 11.88
C GLU A 74 -19.99 -18.77 12.14
N LYS A 75 -19.63 -19.70 13.04
CA LYS A 75 -20.42 -20.88 13.39
C LYS A 75 -21.07 -20.80 14.78
N ASN A 76 -20.83 -19.76 15.60
CA ASN A 76 -21.23 -19.68 17.02
C ASN A 76 -21.62 -18.27 17.53
N ASP A 77 -22.16 -18.24 18.76
CA ASP A 77 -22.91 -17.18 19.48
C ASP A 77 -22.16 -15.87 19.85
N ASN A 78 -22.89 -14.88 20.38
CA ASN A 78 -22.44 -13.54 20.78
C ASN A 78 -21.34 -13.50 21.87
N SER A 79 -21.18 -14.53 22.72
CA SER A 79 -20.19 -14.52 23.81
C SER A 79 -18.74 -14.55 23.32
N LEU A 80 -18.48 -15.20 22.18
CA LEU A 80 -17.14 -15.27 21.59
C LEU A 80 -16.73 -13.92 20.96
N LYS A 81 -17.69 -13.15 20.43
CA LYS A 81 -17.44 -11.79 19.93
C LYS A 81 -16.90 -10.88 21.03
N GLU A 82 -17.50 -10.94 22.20
CA GLU A 82 -17.09 -10.13 23.35
C GLU A 82 -15.71 -10.56 23.87
N GLU A 83 -15.40 -11.86 23.89
CA GLU A 83 -14.07 -12.34 24.25
C GLU A 83 -12.98 -11.89 23.27
N ILE A 84 -13.25 -11.96 21.97
CA ILE A 84 -12.33 -11.49 20.91
C ILE A 84 -12.14 -9.99 20.98
N LYS A 85 -13.21 -9.22 21.24
CA LYS A 85 -13.16 -7.77 21.40
C LYS A 85 -12.28 -7.37 22.59
N ASN A 86 -12.51 -7.97 23.77
CA ASN A 86 -11.68 -7.74 24.95
C ASN A 86 -10.22 -8.15 24.72
N PHE A 87 -9.99 -9.22 23.97
CA PHE A 87 -8.66 -9.61 23.53
C PHE A 87 -8.02 -8.55 22.62
N ALA A 88 -8.77 -7.98 21.68
CA ALA A 88 -8.30 -6.94 20.77
C ALA A 88 -7.89 -5.67 21.54
N PHE A 89 -8.70 -5.22 22.49
CA PHE A 89 -8.38 -4.01 23.26
C PHE A 89 -7.12 -4.11 24.12
N GLY A 90 -6.66 -5.33 24.42
CA GLY A 90 -5.38 -5.49 25.09
C GLY A 90 -4.16 -5.30 24.18
N PHE A 91 -4.30 -4.99 22.89
CA PHE A 91 -3.15 -4.67 22.02
C PHE A 91 -2.68 -3.25 22.31
N THR A 92 -1.49 -3.12 22.87
CA THR A 92 -0.90 -1.81 23.20
C THR A 92 0.23 -1.40 22.26
N ASN A 93 0.93 -2.38 21.66
CA ASN A 93 2.11 -2.14 20.83
C ASN A 93 1.81 -2.29 19.33
N ILE A 94 1.24 -3.43 18.90
CA ILE A 94 0.82 -3.63 17.50
C ILE A 94 -0.66 -3.29 17.35
N LYS A 95 -0.96 -1.98 17.29
CA LYS A 95 -2.34 -1.48 17.09
C LYS A 95 -2.98 -1.97 15.78
N ASP A 96 -2.18 -2.30 14.77
CA ASP A 96 -2.65 -2.86 13.50
C ASP A 96 -3.52 -4.11 13.71
N ASN A 97 -3.10 -4.99 14.62
CA ASN A 97 -3.82 -6.22 14.96
C ASN A 97 -5.17 -5.93 15.64
N LEU A 98 -5.26 -4.87 16.44
CA LEU A 98 -6.53 -4.38 16.98
C LEU A 98 -7.47 -4.00 15.83
N TYR A 99 -7.05 -3.13 14.91
CA TYR A 99 -7.92 -2.65 13.83
C TYR A 99 -8.36 -3.77 12.88
N ILE A 100 -7.47 -4.73 12.58
CA ILE A 100 -7.80 -5.91 11.80
C ILE A 100 -8.91 -6.72 12.49
N ILE A 101 -8.82 -6.93 13.80
CA ILE A 101 -9.88 -7.62 14.56
C ILE A 101 -11.19 -6.85 14.51
N LEU A 102 -11.17 -5.54 14.79
CA LEU A 102 -12.37 -4.69 14.79
C LEU A 102 -13.07 -4.75 13.42
N SER A 103 -12.31 -4.74 12.32
CA SER A 103 -12.89 -4.84 10.97
C SER A 103 -13.57 -6.18 10.70
N ARG A 104 -13.07 -7.26 11.31
CA ARG A 104 -13.65 -8.60 11.15
C ARG A 104 -14.85 -8.83 12.06
N LEU A 105 -14.86 -8.22 13.25
CA LEU A 105 -16.01 -8.27 14.16
C LEU A 105 -17.24 -7.59 13.55
N ALA A 106 -17.03 -6.47 12.83
CA ALA A 106 -18.04 -5.76 12.06
C ALA A 106 -19.30 -5.34 12.86
N ASP A 107 -19.18 -5.18 14.18
CA ASP A 107 -20.22 -4.68 15.08
C ASP A 107 -20.15 -3.14 15.26
N ASP A 108 -21.21 -2.55 15.83
CA ASP A 108 -21.39 -1.09 15.87
C ASP A 108 -20.30 -0.37 16.68
N GLU A 109 -19.81 -1.00 17.75
CA GLU A 109 -18.73 -0.45 18.57
C GLU A 109 -17.40 -0.52 17.82
N SER A 110 -17.10 -1.67 17.22
CA SER A 110 -15.91 -1.85 16.39
C SER A 110 -15.87 -0.86 15.22
N PHE A 111 -17.02 -0.64 14.56
CA PHE A 111 -17.18 0.37 13.51
C PHE A 111 -16.93 1.79 14.03
N SER A 112 -17.51 2.16 15.16
CA SER A 112 -17.37 3.51 15.74
C SER A 112 -15.91 3.83 16.07
N ILE A 113 -15.17 2.86 16.61
CA ILE A 113 -13.74 3.00 16.91
C ILE A 113 -12.91 3.16 15.63
N LEU A 114 -13.14 2.31 14.63
CA LEU A 114 -12.44 2.42 13.34
C LEU A 114 -12.71 3.76 12.66
N LEU A 115 -13.94 4.26 12.73
CA LEU A 115 -14.31 5.56 12.18
C LEU A 115 -13.60 6.70 12.93
N GLU A 116 -13.60 6.67 14.26
CA GLU A 116 -12.91 7.68 15.09
C GLU A 116 -11.41 7.71 14.83
N GLU A 117 -10.74 6.55 14.82
CA GLU A 117 -9.31 6.46 14.54
C GLU A 117 -8.98 6.87 13.10
N SER A 118 -9.86 6.59 12.14
CA SER A 118 -9.72 7.05 10.75
C SER A 118 -9.77 8.59 10.65
N TRP A 119 -10.61 9.26 11.43
CA TRP A 119 -10.62 10.72 11.50
C TRP A 119 -9.35 11.28 12.14
N LYS A 120 -8.85 10.67 13.22
CA LYS A 120 -7.59 11.07 13.87
C LYS A 120 -6.40 11.02 12.93
N ILE A 121 -6.38 10.07 11.99
CA ILE A 121 -5.32 10.00 10.96
C ILE A 121 -5.27 11.28 10.11
N LEU A 122 -6.42 11.88 9.82
CA LEU A 122 -6.50 13.10 9.02
C LEU A 122 -5.95 14.34 9.75
N GLU A 123 -5.67 14.21 11.05
CA GLU A 123 -5.15 15.26 11.93
C GLU A 123 -3.63 15.11 12.20
N ILE A 124 -2.99 14.13 11.56
CA ILE A 124 -1.55 13.90 11.69
C ILE A 124 -0.80 15.05 11.00
N LYS A 125 0.11 15.67 11.75
CA LYS A 125 0.94 16.78 11.27
C LYS A 125 1.95 16.30 10.23
N THR A 126 2.49 17.22 9.44
CA THR A 126 3.63 16.95 8.56
C THR A 126 4.77 16.31 9.34
N ASP A 127 5.53 15.44 8.66
CA ASP A 127 6.71 14.71 9.17
C ASP A 127 6.42 13.52 10.11
N TYR A 128 5.16 13.30 10.49
CA TYR A 128 4.78 12.13 11.29
C TYR A 128 4.27 10.98 10.43
N TYR A 129 4.51 9.75 10.90
CA TYR A 129 3.98 8.54 10.29
C TYR A 129 2.46 8.54 10.27
N VAL A 130 1.92 8.24 9.09
CA VAL A 130 0.49 8.06 8.84
C VAL A 130 0.22 6.56 8.78
N ASP A 131 -0.34 6.01 9.85
CA ASP A 131 -0.81 4.63 9.88
C ASP A 131 -2.06 4.48 9.00
N VAL A 132 -1.94 3.71 7.91
CA VAL A 132 -3.02 3.45 6.94
C VAL A 132 -4.03 2.42 7.46
N VAL A 133 -3.66 1.60 8.44
CA VAL A 133 -4.40 0.38 8.81
C VAL A 133 -5.82 0.68 9.28
N PRO A 134 -6.11 1.70 10.13
CA PRO A 134 -7.48 2.04 10.52
C PRO A 134 -8.38 2.36 9.32
N ILE A 135 -7.89 3.14 8.36
CA ILE A 135 -8.66 3.52 7.17
C ILE A 135 -8.94 2.29 6.32
N LEU A 136 -7.94 1.47 6.01
CA LEU A 136 -8.18 0.23 5.23
C LEU A 136 -9.15 -0.72 5.94
N CYS A 137 -9.05 -0.82 7.27
CA CYS A 137 -9.95 -1.63 8.09
C CYS A 137 -11.39 -1.08 8.11
N LEU A 138 -11.57 0.24 8.18
CA LEU A 138 -12.87 0.89 8.03
C LEU A 138 -13.50 0.57 6.66
N LEU A 139 -12.70 0.63 5.59
CA LEU A 139 -13.19 0.42 4.23
C LEU A 139 -13.59 -1.03 3.92
N LYS A 140 -13.04 -2.02 4.64
CA LYS A 140 -13.54 -3.41 4.58
C LYS A 140 -15.01 -3.52 4.97
N LEU A 141 -15.51 -2.57 5.78
CA LEU A 141 -16.90 -2.52 6.21
C LEU A 141 -17.83 -1.81 5.21
N TYR A 142 -17.31 -1.31 4.07
CA TYR A 142 -18.09 -0.55 3.08
C TYR A 142 -19.27 -1.35 2.49
N GLY A 143 -19.11 -2.67 2.36
CA GLY A 143 -20.17 -3.56 1.86
C GLY A 143 -21.32 -3.80 2.84
N ILE A 144 -21.22 -3.30 4.08
CA ILE A 144 -22.27 -3.44 5.10
C ILE A 144 -23.19 -2.22 5.03
N GLU A 145 -24.42 -2.45 4.58
CA GLU A 145 -25.39 -1.38 4.24
C GLU A 145 -25.57 -0.33 5.35
N LYS A 146 -25.65 -0.76 6.62
CA LYS A 146 -25.83 0.17 7.75
C LYS A 146 -24.64 1.13 7.97
N TYR A 147 -23.43 0.77 7.54
CA TYR A 147 -22.22 1.59 7.69
C TYR A 147 -21.88 2.37 6.42
N LYS A 148 -22.37 1.91 5.26
CA LYS A 148 -22.01 2.44 3.94
C LYS A 148 -22.09 3.96 3.86
N LYS A 149 -23.19 4.55 4.37
CA LYS A 149 -23.37 6.01 4.36
C LYS A 149 -22.28 6.75 5.14
N GLN A 150 -21.95 6.29 6.35
CA GLN A 150 -20.94 6.95 7.19
C GLN A 150 -19.53 6.82 6.61
N ILE A 151 -19.21 5.66 6.02
CA ILE A 151 -17.90 5.47 5.36
C ILE A 151 -17.80 6.33 4.10
N ARG A 152 -18.88 6.42 3.32
CA ARG A 152 -18.99 7.32 2.18
C ARG A 152 -18.81 8.78 2.61
N ASP A 153 -19.47 9.20 3.68
CA ASP A 153 -19.34 10.55 4.21
C ASP A 153 -17.90 10.83 4.69
N PHE A 154 -17.23 9.86 5.32
CA PHE A 154 -15.80 9.94 5.63
C PHE A 154 -14.95 10.17 4.37
N LEU A 155 -15.10 9.31 3.36
CA LEU A 155 -14.32 9.39 2.12
C LEU A 155 -14.51 10.74 1.42
N LEU A 156 -15.76 11.19 1.24
CA LEU A 156 -16.08 12.44 0.53
C LEU A 156 -15.52 13.69 1.21
N ASN A 157 -15.34 13.67 2.53
CA ASN A 157 -14.88 14.82 3.31
C ASN A 157 -13.40 14.75 3.70
N SER A 158 -12.74 13.60 3.51
CA SER A 158 -11.40 13.34 4.08
C SER A 158 -10.31 14.30 3.58
N PHE A 159 -10.20 14.51 2.26
CA PHE A 159 -9.21 15.43 1.69
C PHE A 159 -9.41 16.88 2.14
N GLU A 160 -10.65 17.35 2.19
CA GLU A 160 -10.99 18.71 2.62
C GLU A 160 -10.71 18.89 4.10
N TYR A 161 -11.13 17.93 4.92
CA TYR A 161 -10.90 17.96 6.37
C TYR A 161 -9.41 18.02 6.70
N ALA A 162 -8.59 17.16 6.08
CA ALA A 162 -7.14 17.16 6.29
C ALA A 162 -6.52 18.51 5.91
N ARG A 163 -6.99 19.12 4.81
CA ARG A 163 -6.55 20.45 4.38
C ARG A 163 -6.94 21.54 5.38
N GLU A 164 -8.19 21.57 5.82
CA GLU A 164 -8.66 22.53 6.82
C GLU A 164 -7.91 22.40 8.13
N TYR A 165 -7.66 21.16 8.58
CA TYR A 165 -6.90 20.89 9.78
C TYR A 165 -5.46 21.40 9.67
N ALA A 166 -4.78 21.10 8.55
CA ALA A 166 -3.43 21.59 8.27
C ALA A 166 -3.38 23.13 8.24
N LEU A 167 -4.40 23.79 7.67
CA LEU A 167 -4.52 25.25 7.65
C LEU A 167 -4.71 25.84 9.05
N LYS A 168 -5.59 25.25 9.87
CA LYS A 168 -5.86 25.71 11.25
C LYS A 168 -4.65 25.53 12.17
N ASN A 169 -3.86 24.48 11.94
CA ASN A 169 -2.72 24.11 12.78
C ASN A 169 -1.36 24.47 12.16
N ARG A 170 -1.36 25.33 11.13
CA ARG A 170 -0.14 25.72 10.42
C ARG A 170 0.85 26.35 11.39
N LYS A 171 2.07 25.82 11.42
CA LYS A 171 3.19 26.47 12.14
C LYS A 171 3.79 27.63 11.35
N TYR A 172 3.61 27.60 10.03
CA TYR A 172 4.17 28.56 9.08
C TYR A 172 3.10 29.01 8.08
N ASP A 173 3.24 30.22 7.52
CA ASP A 173 2.23 30.82 6.63
C ASP A 173 2.12 30.15 5.26
N TYR A 174 3.08 29.31 4.88
CA TYR A 174 3.03 28.52 3.65
C TYR A 174 2.31 27.17 3.85
N LEU A 175 1.29 26.93 3.03
CA LEU A 175 0.58 25.64 2.94
C LEU A 175 1.51 24.47 2.57
N ARG A 176 2.64 24.77 1.91
CA ARG A 176 3.57 23.76 1.36
C ARG A 176 4.07 22.76 2.40
N ASP A 177 4.17 23.16 3.66
CA ASP A 177 4.90 22.39 4.68
C ASP A 177 4.01 21.88 5.83
N ASN A 178 2.70 22.17 5.82
CA ASN A 178 1.82 21.82 6.95
C ASN A 178 0.85 20.68 6.65
N LEU A 179 0.74 20.24 5.40
CA LEU A 179 -0.10 19.12 5.01
C LEU A 179 0.75 17.86 4.85
N ASN A 180 0.38 16.80 5.59
CA ASN A 180 1.02 15.50 5.45
C ASN A 180 0.56 14.84 4.13
N SER A 181 1.48 14.67 3.19
CA SER A 181 1.20 14.11 1.86
C SER A 181 0.72 12.65 1.92
N ASP A 182 1.17 11.87 2.90
CA ASP A 182 0.79 10.46 3.02
C ASP A 182 -0.71 10.31 3.32
N ILE A 183 -1.37 11.30 3.93
CA ILE A 183 -2.83 11.30 4.08
C ILE A 183 -3.51 11.20 2.70
N TYR A 184 -3.01 11.94 1.71
CA TYR A 184 -3.58 11.91 0.36
C TYR A 184 -3.38 10.54 -0.30
N LEU A 185 -2.22 9.93 -0.10
CA LEU A 185 -1.94 8.59 -0.60
C LEU A 185 -2.85 7.55 0.06
N VAL A 186 -2.97 7.58 1.38
CA VAL A 186 -3.74 6.62 2.17
C VAL A 186 -5.23 6.66 1.82
N ILE A 187 -5.83 7.85 1.73
CA ILE A 187 -7.23 7.99 1.29
C ILE A 187 -7.39 7.41 -0.13
N SER A 188 -6.43 7.69 -1.01
CA SER A 188 -6.48 7.25 -2.40
C SER A 188 -6.32 5.72 -2.54
N GLN A 189 -5.41 5.12 -1.78
CA GLN A 189 -5.26 3.67 -1.64
C GLN A 189 -6.55 3.05 -1.11
N GLY A 190 -7.17 3.69 -0.12
CA GLY A 190 -8.45 3.28 0.43
C GLY A 190 -9.54 3.23 -0.63
N ILE A 191 -9.74 4.32 -1.37
CA ILE A 191 -10.70 4.37 -2.49
C ILE A 191 -10.37 3.28 -3.52
N PHE A 192 -9.10 3.11 -3.86
CA PHE A 192 -8.66 2.10 -4.84
C PHE A 192 -8.96 0.66 -4.39
N SER A 193 -8.93 0.40 -3.07
CA SER A 193 -9.21 -0.91 -2.46
C SER A 193 -10.69 -1.32 -2.48
N LEU A 194 -11.61 -0.38 -2.73
CA LEU A 194 -13.02 -0.69 -2.92
C LEU A 194 -13.22 -1.57 -4.16
N ASN A 195 -14.30 -2.35 -4.17
CA ASN A 195 -14.67 -3.09 -5.38
C ASN A 195 -14.93 -2.12 -6.55
N LYS A 196 -14.82 -2.63 -7.79
CA LYS A 196 -14.92 -1.79 -9.00
C LYS A 196 -16.20 -0.94 -9.01
N GLY A 197 -17.36 -1.50 -8.66
CA GLY A 197 -18.64 -0.80 -8.72
C GLY A 197 -18.72 0.37 -7.73
N ASP A 198 -18.33 0.13 -6.48
CA ASP A 198 -18.35 1.14 -5.43
C ASP A 198 -17.25 2.20 -5.64
N ARG A 199 -16.10 1.80 -6.18
CA ARG A 199 -14.98 2.71 -6.42
C ARG A 199 -15.35 3.82 -7.40
N GLU A 200 -16.08 3.53 -8.49
CA GLU A 200 -16.38 4.50 -9.55
C GLU A 200 -17.04 5.80 -9.04
N GLU A 201 -17.78 5.73 -7.94
CA GLU A 201 -18.40 6.89 -7.28
C GLU A 201 -17.37 7.97 -6.91
N TYR A 202 -16.13 7.58 -6.62
CA TYR A 202 -15.07 8.45 -6.13
C TYR A 202 -14.12 8.92 -7.22
N SER A 203 -14.44 8.69 -8.50
CA SER A 203 -13.61 9.11 -9.64
C SER A 203 -13.29 10.61 -9.63
N ASP A 204 -14.30 11.47 -9.42
CA ASP A 204 -14.12 12.92 -9.33
C ASP A 204 -13.31 13.35 -8.12
N LEU A 205 -13.52 12.67 -6.99
CA LEU A 205 -12.79 12.94 -5.76
C LEU A 205 -11.29 12.69 -5.95
N LEU A 206 -10.92 11.55 -6.54
CA LEU A 206 -9.54 11.22 -6.86
C LEU A 206 -8.94 12.14 -7.93
N LEU A 207 -9.72 12.53 -8.95
CA LEU A 207 -9.25 13.49 -9.95
C LEU A 207 -8.94 14.85 -9.31
N ASN A 208 -9.78 15.30 -8.38
CA ASN A 208 -9.53 16.53 -7.64
C ASN A 208 -8.33 16.41 -6.70
N ALA A 209 -8.15 15.27 -6.03
CA ALA A 209 -6.96 14.98 -5.24
C ALA A 209 -5.69 15.01 -6.10
N TYR A 210 -5.73 14.42 -7.30
CA TYR A 210 -4.62 14.48 -8.25
C TYR A 210 -4.32 15.91 -8.70
N ARG A 211 -5.34 16.68 -9.11
CA ARG A 211 -5.19 18.11 -9.49
C ARG A 211 -4.53 18.92 -8.37
N PHE A 212 -4.94 18.67 -7.13
CA PHE A 212 -4.33 19.33 -5.98
C PHE A 212 -2.87 18.90 -5.76
N ALA A 213 -2.59 17.60 -5.80
CA ALA A 213 -1.27 17.03 -5.52
C ALA A 213 -0.22 17.35 -6.59
N SER A 214 -0.66 17.55 -7.84
CA SER A 214 0.20 17.83 -9.01
C SER A 214 0.26 19.31 -9.42
N ALA A 215 -0.35 20.19 -8.63
CA ALA A 215 -0.32 21.63 -8.87
C ALA A 215 1.10 22.19 -8.80
N GLU A 216 1.30 23.40 -9.34
CA GLU A 216 2.55 24.14 -9.14
C GLU A 216 2.81 24.35 -7.63
N GLU A 217 4.08 24.47 -7.27
CA GLU A 217 4.51 24.82 -5.91
C GLU A 217 4.13 23.81 -4.82
N ARG A 218 4.14 22.52 -5.16
CA ARG A 218 3.96 21.41 -4.20
C ARG A 218 5.29 20.89 -3.67
N SER A 219 5.28 20.39 -2.43
CA SER A 219 6.44 19.73 -1.82
C SER A 219 6.82 18.51 -2.64
N TYR A 220 8.10 18.11 -2.55
CA TYR A 220 8.59 16.89 -3.19
C TYR A 220 7.76 15.65 -2.79
N SER A 221 7.44 15.51 -1.50
CA SER A 221 6.61 14.42 -0.99
C SER A 221 5.20 14.39 -1.59
N MET A 222 4.57 15.56 -1.79
CA MET A 222 3.27 15.63 -2.46
C MET A 222 3.37 15.30 -3.95
N ASN A 223 4.46 15.70 -4.62
CA ASN A 223 4.72 15.31 -6.01
C ASN A 223 4.89 13.78 -6.14
N GLN A 224 5.60 13.15 -5.20
CA GLN A 224 5.71 11.69 -5.13
C GLN A 224 4.32 11.03 -5.02
N VAL A 225 3.49 11.50 -4.08
CA VAL A 225 2.12 11.00 -3.89
C VAL A 225 1.27 11.18 -5.15
N SER A 226 1.42 12.29 -5.88
CA SER A 226 0.68 12.55 -7.12
C SER A 226 0.88 11.46 -8.17
N GLY A 227 2.08 10.86 -8.24
CA GLY A 227 2.38 9.76 -9.16
C GLY A 227 1.57 8.49 -8.86
N TYR A 228 1.42 8.12 -7.58
CA TYR A 228 0.55 7.01 -7.17
C TYR A 228 -0.92 7.29 -7.49
N ILE A 229 -1.39 8.52 -7.21
CA ILE A 229 -2.77 8.91 -7.53
C ILE A 229 -3.01 8.84 -9.04
N ALA A 230 -2.04 9.25 -9.87
CA ALA A 230 -2.13 9.12 -11.33
C ALA A 230 -2.32 7.67 -11.76
N LEU A 231 -1.59 6.71 -11.15
CA LEU A 231 -1.80 5.29 -11.41
C LEU A 231 -3.22 4.85 -11.04
N TYR A 232 -3.72 5.24 -9.86
CA TYR A 232 -5.07 4.86 -9.43
C TYR A 232 -6.17 5.41 -10.35
N LEU A 233 -6.00 6.59 -10.93
CA LEU A 233 -6.94 7.15 -11.92
C LEU A 233 -7.13 6.21 -13.12
N THR A 234 -6.12 5.43 -13.48
CA THR A 234 -6.25 4.45 -14.57
C THR A 234 -7.17 3.27 -14.26
N ALA A 235 -7.60 3.11 -13.00
CA ALA A 235 -8.48 2.04 -12.56
C ALA A 235 -9.97 2.34 -12.73
N PHE A 236 -10.30 3.57 -13.13
CA PHE A 236 -11.65 4.06 -13.31
C PHE A 236 -12.10 3.92 -14.76
N SER A 237 -13.40 3.67 -14.94
CA SER A 237 -14.04 3.67 -16.26
C SER A 237 -14.31 5.06 -16.81
N ARG A 238 -14.32 6.07 -15.93
CA ARG A 238 -14.56 7.47 -16.27
C ARG A 238 -13.50 8.01 -17.24
N ILE A 239 -13.94 8.83 -18.19
CA ILE A 239 -13.05 9.63 -19.04
C ILE A 239 -12.36 10.69 -18.18
N ILE A 240 -11.03 10.57 -18.06
CA ILE A 240 -10.18 11.54 -17.40
C ILE A 240 -9.66 12.54 -18.43
N GLU A 241 -9.71 13.83 -18.09
CA GLU A 241 -9.15 14.90 -18.91
C GLU A 241 -7.61 14.77 -18.97
N ILE A 242 -7.09 14.34 -20.12
CA ILE A 242 -5.65 14.08 -20.30
C ILE A 242 -4.79 15.34 -20.10
N ASP A 243 -5.32 16.52 -20.42
CA ASP A 243 -4.65 17.81 -20.23
C ASP A 243 -4.14 18.01 -18.79
N VAL A 244 -4.79 17.39 -17.79
CA VAL A 244 -4.34 17.46 -16.39
C VAL A 244 -3.01 16.72 -16.20
N LEU A 245 -2.86 15.55 -16.85
CA LEU A 245 -1.62 14.74 -16.81
C LEU A 245 -0.51 15.43 -17.59
N ASP A 246 -0.80 16.00 -18.77
CA ASP A 246 0.18 16.75 -19.56
C ASP A 246 0.71 17.99 -18.81
N LYS A 247 -0.19 18.74 -18.15
CA LYS A 247 0.21 19.86 -17.28
C LYS A 247 1.12 19.40 -16.14
N SER A 248 0.74 18.32 -15.45
CA SER A 248 1.55 17.75 -14.37
C SER A 248 2.95 17.34 -14.85
N ILE A 249 3.05 16.65 -15.99
CA ILE A 249 4.33 16.26 -16.60
C ILE A 249 5.15 17.50 -16.98
N ALA A 250 4.52 18.57 -17.48
CA ALA A 250 5.21 19.81 -17.82
C ALA A 250 5.71 20.59 -16.60
N ILE A 251 5.01 20.52 -15.47
CA ILE A 251 5.43 21.15 -14.20
C ILE A 251 6.59 20.35 -13.60
N THR A 252 6.39 19.06 -13.38
CA THR A 252 7.34 18.19 -12.70
C THR A 252 8.55 17.83 -13.55
N GLY A 253 8.36 17.61 -14.85
CA GLY A 253 9.41 17.24 -15.79
C GLY A 253 10.46 18.31 -16.06
N LYS A 254 10.27 19.56 -15.60
CA LYS A 254 11.32 20.60 -15.67
C LYS A 254 12.50 20.29 -14.75
N ASN A 255 12.22 19.78 -13.56
CA ASN A 255 13.21 19.61 -12.49
C ASN A 255 13.40 18.15 -12.07
N TYR A 256 12.47 17.26 -12.45
CA TYR A 256 12.38 15.90 -11.92
C TYR A 256 12.12 14.85 -13.01
N GLN A 257 12.60 15.08 -14.23
CA GLN A 257 12.29 14.24 -15.40
C GLN A 257 12.65 12.76 -15.22
N GLU A 258 13.64 12.47 -14.38
CA GLU A 258 14.17 11.15 -14.04
C GLU A 258 13.42 10.47 -12.90
N ASN A 259 12.50 11.17 -12.21
CA ASN A 259 11.88 10.66 -10.99
C ASN A 259 10.68 9.75 -11.24
N LYS A 260 10.53 8.76 -10.34
CA LYS A 260 9.45 7.75 -10.32
C LYS A 260 8.06 8.34 -10.62
N PHE A 261 7.67 9.41 -9.95
CA PHE A 261 6.33 10.00 -10.09
C PHE A 261 6.05 10.62 -11.47
N VAL A 262 7.08 11.06 -12.19
CA VAL A 262 6.94 11.51 -13.58
C VAL A 262 6.67 10.31 -14.50
N PHE A 263 7.36 9.19 -14.29
CA PHE A 263 7.14 7.95 -15.04
C PHE A 263 5.78 7.31 -14.74
N GLN A 264 5.32 7.36 -13.49
CA GLN A 264 3.97 6.96 -13.11
C GLN A 264 2.90 7.81 -13.82
N THR A 265 3.11 9.13 -13.89
CA THR A 265 2.18 10.03 -14.59
C THR A 265 2.18 9.79 -16.10
N ARG A 266 3.35 9.53 -16.70
CA ARG A 266 3.46 9.15 -18.12
C ARG A 266 2.78 7.82 -18.43
N TYR A 267 2.95 6.82 -17.56
CA TYR A 267 2.21 5.55 -17.64
C TYR A 267 0.71 5.85 -17.67
N ALA A 268 0.22 6.65 -16.72
CA ALA A 268 -1.21 6.94 -16.60
C ALA A 268 -1.75 7.63 -17.85
N LYS A 269 -1.04 8.64 -18.36
CA LYS A 269 -1.37 9.36 -19.60
C LYS A 269 -1.54 8.38 -20.75
N TRP A 270 -0.47 7.66 -21.10
CA TRP A 270 -0.47 6.83 -22.30
C TRP A 270 -1.39 5.61 -22.17
N TYR A 271 -1.61 5.12 -20.96
CA TYR A 271 -2.60 4.07 -20.72
C TYR A 271 -4.03 4.55 -21.03
N LEU A 272 -4.40 5.73 -20.49
CA LEU A 272 -5.73 6.32 -20.68
C LEU A 272 -5.97 6.73 -22.14
N GLU A 273 -4.96 7.21 -22.84
CA GLU A 273 -5.02 7.52 -24.28
C GLU A 273 -4.97 6.29 -25.19
N LYS A 274 -4.61 5.11 -24.66
CA LYS A 274 -4.24 3.91 -25.44
C LYS A 274 -3.10 4.18 -26.43
N ASN A 275 -2.16 5.05 -26.07
CA ASN A 275 -1.14 5.60 -26.96
C ASN A 275 0.22 4.89 -26.80
N GLY A 276 0.31 3.67 -27.33
CA GLY A 276 1.56 2.91 -27.33
C GLY A 276 2.64 3.49 -28.25
N SER A 277 2.26 4.23 -29.30
CA SER A 277 3.22 4.77 -30.27
C SER A 277 4.07 5.91 -29.70
N GLU A 278 3.47 6.85 -28.97
CA GLU A 278 4.21 7.91 -28.28
C GLU A 278 5.11 7.34 -27.18
N ALA A 279 4.59 6.40 -26.39
CA ALA A 279 5.36 5.69 -25.38
C ALA A 279 6.56 4.95 -25.99
N LEU A 280 6.41 4.34 -27.17
CA LEU A 280 7.49 3.63 -27.85
C LEU A 280 8.57 4.60 -28.35
N LYS A 281 8.19 5.77 -28.85
CA LYS A 281 9.14 6.83 -29.20
C LYS A 281 9.94 7.26 -27.97
N PHE A 282 9.25 7.49 -26.85
CA PHE A 282 9.92 7.83 -25.59
C PHE A 282 10.87 6.73 -25.11
N LEU A 283 10.46 5.46 -25.14
CA LEU A 283 11.33 4.34 -24.72
C LEU A 283 12.65 4.30 -25.50
N LYS A 284 12.61 4.53 -26.82
CA LYS A 284 13.80 4.55 -27.68
C LYS A 284 14.79 5.62 -27.22
N ASP A 285 14.30 6.83 -26.98
CA ASP A 285 15.12 8.01 -26.71
C ASP A 285 15.54 8.14 -25.23
N CYS A 286 14.78 7.55 -24.30
CA CYS A 286 15.01 7.69 -22.86
C CYS A 286 16.29 6.97 -22.40
N LYS A 287 17.03 7.66 -21.51
CA LYS A 287 18.30 7.21 -20.92
C LYS A 287 18.20 6.86 -19.42
N PHE A 288 17.05 7.08 -18.79
CA PHE A 288 16.83 6.84 -17.36
C PHE A 288 16.35 5.40 -17.12
N TYR A 289 17.27 4.45 -17.19
CA TYR A 289 16.93 3.01 -17.15
C TYR A 289 16.19 2.60 -15.89
N ASP A 290 16.49 3.22 -14.74
CA ASP A 290 15.95 2.83 -13.43
C ASP A 290 14.43 3.00 -13.32
N GLN A 291 13.84 3.89 -14.13
CA GLN A 291 12.40 4.13 -14.15
C GLN A 291 11.70 3.56 -15.40
N LEU A 292 12.44 2.99 -16.35
CA LEU A 292 11.85 2.43 -17.57
C LEU A 292 10.91 1.24 -17.31
N GLY A 293 10.98 0.65 -16.11
CA GLY A 293 10.06 -0.40 -15.68
C GLY A 293 8.59 0.00 -15.85
N TYR A 294 8.21 1.24 -15.53
CA TYR A 294 6.84 1.73 -15.73
C TYR A 294 6.43 1.70 -17.21
N ILE A 295 7.34 2.06 -18.11
CA ILE A 295 7.04 2.08 -19.55
C ILE A 295 6.98 0.66 -20.12
N ALA A 296 7.81 -0.26 -19.62
CA ALA A 296 7.70 -1.68 -19.95
C ALA A 296 6.34 -2.26 -19.50
N ALA A 297 5.91 -1.95 -18.28
CA ALA A 297 4.61 -2.36 -17.75
C ALA A 297 3.45 -1.78 -18.57
N LEU A 298 3.55 -0.51 -19.01
CA LEU A 298 2.56 0.11 -19.90
C LEU A 298 2.36 -0.71 -21.18
N PHE A 299 3.44 -1.14 -21.85
CA PHE A 299 3.30 -1.91 -23.09
C PHE A 299 2.63 -3.25 -22.85
N ALA A 300 2.97 -3.94 -21.77
CA ALA A 300 2.28 -5.17 -21.38
C ALA A 300 0.79 -4.89 -21.08
N ASP A 301 0.47 -3.82 -20.38
CA ASP A 301 -0.91 -3.46 -20.04
C ASP A 301 -1.73 -2.97 -21.24
N LEU A 302 -1.09 -2.44 -22.28
CA LEU A 302 -1.70 -2.05 -23.55
C LEU A 302 -1.73 -3.16 -24.62
N ASP A 303 -1.06 -4.29 -24.36
CA ASP A 303 -0.80 -5.32 -25.37
C ASP A 303 -0.10 -4.80 -26.64
N TYR A 304 0.81 -3.86 -26.48
CA TYR A 304 1.46 -3.17 -27.61
C TYR A 304 2.68 -3.94 -28.13
N LYS A 305 2.44 -4.93 -29.00
CA LYS A 305 3.45 -5.88 -29.50
C LYS A 305 4.66 -5.23 -30.19
N ASP A 306 4.47 -4.09 -30.84
CA ASP A 306 5.54 -3.37 -31.57
C ASP A 306 6.69 -2.91 -30.65
N ALA A 307 6.47 -2.86 -29.33
CA ALA A 307 7.51 -2.54 -28.37
C ALA A 307 8.49 -3.69 -28.11
N LEU A 308 8.14 -4.95 -28.44
CA LEU A 308 8.94 -6.14 -28.12
C LEU A 308 10.42 -6.02 -28.53
N PRO A 309 10.77 -5.64 -29.78
CA PRO A 309 12.18 -5.56 -30.17
C PRO A 309 12.97 -4.52 -29.38
N VAL A 310 12.34 -3.38 -29.05
CA VAL A 310 12.97 -2.29 -28.31
C VAL A 310 13.14 -2.66 -26.83
N LEU A 311 12.15 -3.35 -26.24
CA LEU A 311 12.26 -3.86 -24.87
C LEU A 311 13.39 -4.89 -24.75
N GLU A 312 13.48 -5.84 -25.69
CA GLU A 312 14.55 -6.85 -25.72
C GLU A 312 15.94 -6.23 -25.91
N GLU A 313 16.05 -5.16 -26.71
CA GLU A 313 17.28 -4.40 -26.86
C GLU A 313 17.67 -3.66 -25.58
N LYS A 314 16.76 -2.81 -25.05
CA LYS A 314 16.99 -2.01 -23.85
C LYS A 314 17.32 -2.88 -22.64
N MET A 315 16.69 -4.05 -22.52
CA MET A 315 16.94 -4.99 -21.42
C MET A 315 18.41 -5.37 -21.29
N LYS A 316 19.17 -5.43 -22.39
CA LYS A 316 20.60 -5.78 -22.38
C LYS A 316 21.47 -4.75 -21.66
N ALA A 317 21.00 -3.52 -21.52
CA ALA A 317 21.70 -2.43 -20.85
C ALA A 317 21.24 -2.19 -19.40
N ILE A 318 20.19 -2.88 -18.94
CA ILE A 318 19.67 -2.76 -17.58
C ILE A 318 20.62 -3.44 -16.60
N LYS A 319 21.00 -2.71 -15.56
CA LYS A 319 21.84 -3.22 -14.46
C LYS A 319 21.05 -3.47 -13.19
N ASP A 320 19.99 -2.70 -12.97
CA ASP A 320 19.12 -2.85 -11.81
C ASP A 320 18.35 -4.19 -11.91
N PRO A 321 18.53 -5.12 -10.94
CA PRO A 321 17.87 -6.41 -10.96
C PRO A 321 16.33 -6.34 -10.85
N ILE A 322 15.79 -5.34 -10.15
CA ILE A 322 14.34 -5.15 -10.02
C ILE A 322 13.77 -4.72 -11.36
N VAL A 323 14.41 -3.74 -12.02
CA VAL A 323 13.99 -3.28 -13.35
C VAL A 323 14.14 -4.41 -14.39
N LEU A 324 15.16 -5.26 -14.25
CA LEU A 324 15.31 -6.43 -15.10
C LEU A 324 14.13 -7.40 -14.97
N GLU A 325 13.69 -7.71 -13.75
CA GLU A 325 12.50 -8.55 -13.50
C GLU A 325 11.23 -7.95 -14.10
N ILE A 326 11.09 -6.61 -14.05
CA ILE A 326 9.98 -5.90 -14.70
C ILE A 326 10.03 -6.11 -16.23
N PHE A 327 11.19 -5.91 -16.86
CA PHE A 327 11.33 -6.10 -18.31
C PHE A 327 11.07 -7.55 -18.73
N LEU A 328 11.57 -8.53 -17.97
CA LEU A 328 11.34 -9.95 -18.23
C LEU A 328 9.84 -10.29 -18.18
N GLU A 329 9.12 -9.81 -17.17
CA GLU A 329 7.68 -10.00 -17.04
C GLU A 329 6.92 -9.34 -18.21
N ALA A 330 7.26 -8.09 -18.55
CA ALA A 330 6.62 -7.37 -19.65
C ALA A 330 6.80 -8.08 -20.99
N ILE A 331 8.03 -8.52 -21.31
CA ILE A 331 8.34 -9.26 -22.54
C ILE A 331 7.60 -10.60 -22.56
N THR A 332 7.54 -11.32 -21.43
CA THR A 332 6.83 -12.61 -21.31
C THR A 332 5.33 -12.45 -21.56
N ARG A 333 4.72 -11.42 -20.97
CA ARG A 333 3.31 -11.07 -21.19
C ARG A 333 3.05 -10.71 -22.64
N LEU A 334 3.84 -9.81 -23.21
CA LEU A 334 3.74 -9.42 -24.62
C LEU A 334 3.96 -10.57 -25.59
N LYS A 335 4.68 -11.63 -25.24
CA LYS A 335 4.81 -12.82 -26.10
C LYS A 335 3.61 -13.76 -26.02
N SER A 336 2.94 -13.82 -24.87
CA SER A 336 1.92 -14.85 -24.59
C SER A 336 0.48 -14.34 -24.66
N GLN A 337 0.22 -13.09 -24.29
CA GLN A 337 -1.14 -12.56 -24.23
C GLN A 337 -1.68 -12.24 -25.64
N THR A 338 -3.00 -12.24 -25.79
CA THR A 338 -3.70 -11.98 -27.07
C THR A 338 -4.56 -10.72 -27.06
N SER A 339 -4.67 -10.08 -25.90
CA SER A 339 -5.42 -8.84 -25.71
C SER A 339 -4.93 -8.12 -24.46
N MET A 340 -5.38 -6.88 -24.27
CA MET A 340 -5.13 -6.12 -23.04
C MET A 340 -5.63 -6.90 -21.81
N PRO A 341 -4.84 -6.99 -20.73
CA PRO A 341 -5.29 -7.62 -19.50
C PRO A 341 -6.48 -6.87 -18.89
N GLU A 342 -7.34 -7.62 -18.19
CA GLU A 342 -8.37 -7.03 -17.34
C GLU A 342 -7.75 -6.11 -16.27
N SER A 343 -8.50 -5.11 -15.82
CA SER A 343 -7.95 -4.04 -14.96
C SER A 343 -7.19 -4.58 -13.75
N GLN A 344 -7.66 -5.64 -13.08
CA GLN A 344 -7.04 -6.23 -11.90
C GLN A 344 -5.80 -7.08 -12.19
N ASN A 345 -5.65 -7.54 -13.44
CA ASN A 345 -4.53 -8.39 -13.88
C ASN A 345 -3.38 -7.58 -14.50
N ARG A 346 -3.50 -6.25 -14.50
CA ARG A 346 -2.47 -5.36 -15.03
C ARG A 346 -1.17 -5.48 -14.25
N MET A 347 -0.08 -5.41 -15.00
CA MET A 347 1.28 -5.50 -14.51
C MET A 347 1.64 -4.31 -13.62
N ILE A 348 1.06 -3.12 -13.84
CA ILE A 348 1.31 -1.97 -12.97
C ILE A 348 0.98 -2.22 -11.49
N TRP A 349 0.01 -3.11 -11.20
CA TRP A 349 -0.36 -3.47 -9.82
C TRP A 349 0.59 -4.44 -9.14
N MET A 350 1.62 -4.90 -9.85
CA MET A 350 2.71 -5.69 -9.29
C MET A 350 3.84 -4.81 -8.75
N PHE A 351 3.79 -3.50 -9.02
CA PHE A 351 4.72 -2.52 -8.45
C PHE A 351 4.37 -2.25 -6.99
N GLU A 352 5.33 -1.71 -6.26
CA GLU A 352 5.15 -1.17 -4.93
C GLU A 352 3.99 -0.15 -4.89
N ASN A 353 3.10 -0.32 -3.91
CA ASN A 353 1.98 0.56 -3.67
C ASN A 353 2.15 1.44 -2.41
N VAL A 354 3.37 1.60 -1.90
CA VAL A 354 3.70 2.44 -0.72
C VAL A 354 4.73 3.52 -1.09
N SER A 355 4.64 4.71 -0.48
CA SER A 355 5.58 5.83 -0.74
C SER A 355 6.93 5.60 -0.07
N ALA A 356 7.98 6.30 -0.53
CA ALA A 356 9.29 6.28 0.13
C ALA A 356 9.18 6.73 1.60
N THR A 357 8.34 7.73 1.89
CA THR A 357 8.05 8.19 3.25
C THR A 357 7.42 7.09 4.09
N GLN A 358 6.40 6.40 3.59
CA GLN A 358 5.80 5.26 4.29
C GLN A 358 6.83 4.16 4.57
N ARG A 359 7.73 3.89 3.62
CA ARG A 359 8.79 2.87 3.76
C ARG A 359 9.82 3.24 4.83
N ILE A 360 10.34 4.47 4.80
CA ILE A 360 11.27 5.01 5.82
C ILE A 360 10.65 4.91 7.22
N LEU A 361 9.34 5.12 7.31
CA LEU A 361 8.60 5.09 8.57
C LEU A 361 8.12 3.67 8.96
N GLY A 362 8.56 2.63 8.25
CA GLY A 362 8.42 1.23 8.65
C GLY A 362 7.43 0.39 7.85
N ALA A 363 6.83 0.91 6.78
CA ALA A 363 5.96 0.11 5.91
C ALA A 363 6.79 -0.91 5.09
N SER A 364 6.33 -2.17 5.05
CA SER A 364 6.92 -3.19 4.19
C SER A 364 6.52 -2.99 2.72
N SER A 365 7.40 -3.39 1.79
CA SER A 365 7.11 -3.34 0.35
C SER A 365 6.24 -4.52 -0.06
N ASP A 366 5.19 -4.22 -0.83
CA ASP A 366 4.34 -5.21 -1.48
C ASP A 366 4.78 -5.53 -2.92
N SER A 367 5.88 -4.93 -3.39
CA SER A 367 6.41 -5.12 -4.75
C SER A 367 6.72 -6.59 -5.05
N VAL A 368 6.06 -7.13 -6.07
CA VAL A 368 6.32 -8.49 -6.56
C VAL A 368 7.69 -8.56 -7.22
N PHE A 369 8.13 -7.49 -7.88
CA PHE A 369 9.41 -7.45 -8.58
C PHE A 369 10.61 -7.39 -7.63
N LEU A 370 10.47 -6.67 -6.51
CA LEU A 370 11.49 -6.67 -5.46
C LEU A 370 11.67 -8.08 -4.89
N LYS A 371 10.56 -8.76 -4.56
CA LYS A 371 10.60 -10.14 -4.05
C LYS A 371 11.26 -11.11 -5.02
N LYS A 372 10.89 -11.05 -6.32
CA LYS A 372 11.53 -11.86 -7.37
C LYS A 372 13.02 -11.58 -7.50
N ALA A 373 13.43 -10.31 -7.40
CA ALA A 373 14.84 -9.93 -7.48
C ALA A 373 15.64 -10.40 -6.25
N GLN A 374 15.06 -10.31 -5.05
CA GLN A 374 15.62 -10.84 -3.80
C GLN A 374 15.86 -12.36 -3.90
N GLU A 375 14.87 -13.11 -4.38
CA GLU A 375 14.96 -14.57 -4.55
C GLU A 375 16.08 -15.01 -5.50
N LYS A 376 16.38 -14.22 -6.55
CA LYS A 376 17.33 -14.60 -7.60
C LYS A 376 18.73 -14.05 -7.41
N ALA A 377 18.87 -12.83 -6.88
CA ALA A 377 20.10 -12.07 -6.91
C ALA A 377 20.54 -11.56 -5.53
N ASN A 378 19.87 -11.98 -4.45
CA ASN A 378 20.17 -11.54 -3.08
C ASN A 378 20.26 -10.01 -2.96
N VAL A 379 19.33 -9.32 -3.61
CA VAL A 379 19.24 -7.86 -3.63
C VAL A 379 18.83 -7.36 -2.25
N GLU A 380 19.61 -6.45 -1.68
CA GLU A 380 19.19 -5.75 -0.47
C GLU A 380 18.04 -4.79 -0.76
N ASP A 381 17.10 -4.71 0.17
CA ASP A 381 16.01 -3.74 0.12
C ASP A 381 16.55 -2.34 0.48
N GLN A 382 17.27 -1.72 -0.46
CA GLN A 382 17.90 -0.43 -0.23
C GLN A 382 16.86 0.68 -0.36
N LEU A 383 16.45 1.22 0.80
CA LEU A 383 15.81 2.52 0.87
C LEU A 383 16.89 3.59 0.66
N TRP A 384 16.90 4.18 -0.52
CA TRP A 384 17.58 5.46 -0.68
C TRP A 384 16.79 6.45 0.18
N GLU A 385 17.45 6.99 1.21
CA GLU A 385 16.92 8.12 1.97
C GLU A 385 16.36 9.11 0.95
N ALA A 386 15.09 9.49 1.10
CA ALA A 386 14.52 10.56 0.30
C ALA A 386 15.54 11.69 0.37
N ASP A 387 16.15 12.04 -0.77
CA ASP A 387 17.12 13.11 -0.84
C ASP A 387 16.56 14.26 -0.01
N GLN A 388 17.29 14.62 1.04
CA GLN A 388 16.99 15.80 1.83
C GLN A 388 17.11 16.97 0.85
N GLU A 389 15.98 17.43 0.30
CA GLU A 389 15.88 18.76 -0.30
C GLU A 389 16.00 19.82 0.79
#